data_AF-A0AAT9I584-F1
#
_entry.id   AF-A0AAT9I584-F1
#
_cell.length_a   1.000
_cell.length_b   1.000
_cell.length_c   1.000
_cell.angle_alpha   90.00
_cell.angle_beta   90.00
_cell.angle_gamma   90.00
#
_symmetry.space_group_name_H-M   'P 1'
#
loop_
_entity.id
_entity.type
_entity.pdbx_description
1 polymer ?
#
loop_
_entity_poly.entity_id
_entity_poly.type
_entity_poly.pdbx_seq_one_letter_code
_entity_poly.pdbx_strand_id
1 'polypeptide(L)'
;MKEYLKSLNMGNKRIIKYQEFLSKAILIDQTHLINTLIKEDRHLDYFNHIYNRVKYNLSLSDGYLTATDEVLTDKIAEIQNCLKGINVKLKENLLEFDSRVLMSQRADLVSDLEKLEGAKSREREIFDWYLIPHWLSDTLISMGEVVFRSFGCNWWGVSSLLEDHCSKDEVLLELIEEIDKSGNFLNSSDET
;
A
#
# COMPACT_ATOMS: atom_id res chain seq x y z
N MET A 1 18.81 29.37 5.03
CA MET A 1 19.11 28.97 3.63
C MET A 1 20.32 28.03 3.53
N LYS A 2 21.50 28.37 4.10
CA LYS A 2 22.67 27.45 4.12
C LYS A 2 22.44 26.14 4.90
N GLU A 3 21.71 26.18 6.03
CA GLU A 3 21.37 24.97 6.80
C GLU A 3 20.34 24.08 6.10
N TYR A 4 19.33 24.67 5.47
CA TYR A 4 18.33 23.96 4.66
C TYR A 4 18.96 23.23 3.45
N LEU A 5 19.93 23.87 2.79
CA LEU A 5 20.70 23.22 1.72
C LEU A 5 21.63 22.11 2.25
N LYS A 6 22.08 22.21 3.51
CA LYS A 6 22.91 21.18 4.16
C LYS A 6 22.08 19.98 4.61
N SER A 7 20.85 20.19 5.09
CA SER A 7 19.90 19.12 5.43
C SER A 7 19.40 18.39 4.17
N LEU A 8 19.05 19.11 3.09
CA LEU A 8 18.71 18.49 1.80
C LEU A 8 19.85 17.60 1.27
N ASN A 9 21.09 18.07 1.40
CA ASN A 9 22.27 17.35 0.91
C ASN A 9 22.67 16.17 1.81
N MET A 10 22.30 16.19 3.10
CA MET A 10 22.43 15.04 4.00
C MET A 10 21.33 13.98 3.78
N GLY A 11 20.08 14.42 3.52
CA GLY A 11 18.97 13.52 3.15
C GLY A 11 19.30 12.72 1.91
N ASN A 12 19.74 13.40 0.83
CA ASN A 12 20.16 12.73 -0.40
C ASN A 12 21.29 11.71 -0.20
N LYS A 13 22.28 12.00 0.65
CA LYS A 13 23.37 11.05 0.94
C LYS A 13 22.92 9.83 1.74
N ARG A 14 21.92 9.97 2.61
CA ARG A 14 21.31 8.83 3.32
C ARG A 14 20.49 7.97 2.38
N ILE A 15 19.65 8.59 1.56
CA ILE A 15 18.83 7.91 0.53
C ILE A 15 19.72 7.07 -0.39
N ILE A 16 20.80 7.66 -0.94
CA ILE A 16 21.74 6.92 -1.81
C ILE A 16 22.34 5.70 -1.10
N LYS A 17 22.75 5.84 0.17
CA LYS A 17 23.29 4.70 0.93
C LYS A 17 22.26 3.61 1.19
N TYR A 18 21.00 3.98 1.45
CA TYR A 18 19.91 3.03 1.61
C TYR A 18 19.56 2.34 0.29
N GLN A 19 19.56 3.05 -0.83
CA GLN A 19 19.41 2.46 -2.16
C GLN A 19 20.54 1.48 -2.47
N GLU A 20 21.79 1.85 -2.21
CA GLU A 20 22.93 0.96 -2.37
C GLU A 20 22.83 -0.28 -1.47
N PHE A 21 22.31 -0.12 -0.25
CA PHE A 21 22.10 -1.24 0.65
C PHE A 21 20.97 -2.17 0.17
N LEU A 22 19.82 -1.61 -0.20
CA LEU A 22 18.68 -2.37 -0.69
C LEU A 22 18.99 -3.07 -2.01
N SER A 23 19.64 -2.40 -2.95
CA SER A 23 20.10 -3.00 -4.21
C SER A 23 21.10 -4.13 -4.00
N LYS A 24 21.93 -4.09 -2.94
CA LYS A 24 22.81 -5.20 -2.54
C LYS A 24 22.08 -6.30 -1.76
N ALA A 25 21.03 -5.95 -1.04
CA ALA A 25 20.20 -6.90 -0.29
C ALA A 25 19.30 -7.71 -1.23
N ILE A 26 18.88 -7.13 -2.34
CA ILE A 26 18.19 -7.84 -3.42
C ILE A 26 19.21 -8.72 -4.12
N LEU A 27 19.06 -10.04 -3.97
CA LEU A 27 20.10 -10.98 -4.29
C LEU A 27 20.16 -11.26 -5.81
N ILE A 28 19.07 -11.78 -6.39
CA ILE A 28 19.03 -12.23 -7.80
C ILE A 28 17.59 -12.23 -8.31
N ASP A 29 17.40 -11.88 -9.59
CA ASP A 29 16.18 -12.18 -10.38
C ASP A 29 15.95 -13.70 -10.44
N GLN A 30 14.78 -14.15 -10.01
CA GLN A 30 14.33 -15.55 -10.01
C GLN A 30 13.00 -15.69 -10.74
N THR A 31 12.65 -14.75 -11.62
CA THR A 31 11.36 -14.67 -12.31
C THR A 31 10.98 -15.97 -13.01
N HIS A 32 11.90 -16.55 -13.79
CA HIS A 32 11.64 -17.82 -14.47
C HIS A 32 11.36 -18.95 -13.46
N LEU A 33 12.17 -19.06 -12.41
CA LEU A 33 12.00 -20.11 -11.39
C LEU A 33 10.63 -19.99 -10.71
N ILE A 34 10.28 -18.80 -10.23
CA ILE A 34 9.02 -18.58 -9.51
C ILE A 34 7.82 -18.75 -10.44
N ASN A 35 7.90 -18.24 -11.67
CA ASN A 35 6.84 -18.45 -12.65
C ASN A 35 6.65 -19.93 -13.00
N THR A 36 7.73 -20.72 -13.07
CA THR A 36 7.64 -22.18 -13.23
C THR A 36 6.97 -22.81 -12.02
N LEU A 37 7.41 -22.48 -10.80
CA LEU A 37 6.82 -23.02 -9.56
C LEU A 37 5.33 -22.72 -9.45
N ILE A 38 4.91 -21.47 -9.71
CA ILE A 38 3.50 -21.07 -9.66
C ILE A 38 2.67 -21.74 -10.77
N LYS A 39 3.23 -21.92 -11.97
CA LYS A 39 2.52 -22.55 -13.11
C LYS A 39 2.39 -24.07 -12.99
N GLU A 40 3.41 -24.73 -12.48
CA GLU A 40 3.43 -26.19 -12.30
C GLU A 40 2.56 -26.63 -11.12
N ASP A 41 2.22 -25.68 -10.24
CA ASP A 41 1.45 -25.95 -9.06
C ASP A 41 -0.06 -26.08 -9.30
N ARG A 42 -0.48 -27.27 -9.75
CA ARG A 42 -1.90 -27.62 -9.90
C ARG A 42 -2.55 -28.09 -8.59
N HIS A 43 -1.79 -28.33 -7.52
CA HIS A 43 -2.23 -29.09 -6.35
C HIS A 43 -1.68 -28.66 -4.98
N LEU A 44 -0.78 -27.69 -4.91
CA LEU A 44 -0.25 -27.17 -3.65
C LEU A 44 -0.90 -25.81 -3.34
N ASP A 45 -1.13 -25.61 -2.06
CA ASP A 45 -1.73 -24.41 -1.50
C ASP A 45 -0.76 -23.20 -1.54
N TYR A 46 0.21 -23.15 -2.46
CA TYR A 46 1.25 -22.10 -2.46
C TYR A 46 0.68 -20.70 -2.63
N PHE A 47 -0.53 -20.59 -3.17
CA PHE A 47 -1.26 -19.33 -3.22
C PHE A 47 -1.52 -18.72 -1.85
N ASN A 48 -1.60 -19.52 -0.78
CA ASN A 48 -1.74 -19.03 0.60
C ASN A 48 -0.47 -18.36 1.12
N HIS A 49 0.62 -18.38 0.36
CA HIS A 49 1.88 -17.76 0.72
C HIS A 49 2.27 -16.58 -0.17
N ILE A 50 1.37 -16.15 -1.06
CA ILE A 50 1.54 -14.93 -1.85
C ILE A 50 0.71 -13.81 -1.22
N TYR A 51 1.40 -12.89 -0.58
CA TYR A 51 0.82 -11.71 0.07
C TYR A 51 0.54 -10.62 -0.95
N ASN A 52 -0.51 -9.82 -0.70
CA ASN A 52 -0.95 -8.69 -1.54
C ASN A 52 -1.16 -9.05 -3.03
N ARG A 53 -1.46 -10.32 -3.33
CA ARG A 53 -1.62 -10.84 -4.70
C ARG A 53 -2.74 -10.14 -5.46
N VAL A 54 -3.78 -9.70 -4.76
CA VAL A 54 -4.95 -9.08 -5.35
C VAL A 54 -4.96 -7.57 -5.17
N LYS A 55 -5.62 -6.89 -6.09
CA LYS A 55 -5.95 -5.47 -6.00
C LYS A 55 -7.42 -5.22 -6.28
N TYR A 56 -7.90 -4.10 -5.77
CA TYR A 56 -9.24 -3.58 -5.95
C TYR A 56 -9.15 -2.22 -6.62
N ASN A 57 -10.01 -2.01 -7.61
CA ASN A 57 -10.06 -0.78 -8.39
C ASN A 57 -11.51 -0.29 -8.40
N LEU A 58 -11.76 0.85 -7.76
CA LEU A 58 -13.11 1.37 -7.51
C LEU A 58 -13.18 2.87 -7.80
N SER A 59 -14.32 3.30 -8.32
CA SER A 59 -14.65 4.73 -8.44
C SER A 59 -15.62 5.12 -7.33
N LEU A 60 -15.10 5.86 -6.36
CA LEU A 60 -15.82 6.41 -5.22
C LEU A 60 -16.26 7.86 -5.52
N SER A 61 -17.04 8.44 -4.62
CA SER A 61 -17.48 9.84 -4.71
C SER A 61 -16.33 10.83 -4.53
N ASP A 62 -15.30 10.47 -3.78
CA ASP A 62 -14.11 11.29 -3.51
C ASP A 62 -12.96 11.07 -4.52
N GLY A 63 -13.07 10.05 -5.38
CA GLY A 63 -12.07 9.79 -6.42
C GLY A 63 -11.96 8.33 -6.83
N TYR A 64 -10.83 8.00 -7.43
CA TYR A 64 -10.49 6.63 -7.81
C TYR A 64 -9.63 5.99 -6.72
N LEU A 65 -9.99 4.77 -6.31
CA LEU A 65 -9.28 4.00 -5.30
C LEU A 65 -8.67 2.76 -5.96
N THR A 66 -7.35 2.63 -5.81
CA THR A 66 -6.62 1.37 -5.98
C THR A 66 -6.17 0.89 -4.60
N ALA A 67 -6.57 -0.31 -4.20
CA ALA A 67 -6.37 -0.80 -2.84
C ALA A 67 -5.94 -2.28 -2.79
N THR A 68 -5.19 -2.65 -1.75
CA THR A 68 -5.02 -4.03 -1.27
C THR A 68 -6.17 -4.41 -0.34
N ASP A 69 -6.23 -5.67 0.12
CA ASP A 69 -7.22 -6.12 1.11
C ASP A 69 -7.22 -5.28 2.39
N GLU A 70 -6.02 -4.95 2.88
CA GLU A 70 -5.82 -4.15 4.09
C GLU A 70 -6.35 -2.73 3.89
N VAL A 71 -5.94 -2.06 2.80
CA VAL A 71 -6.41 -0.71 2.47
C VAL A 71 -7.92 -0.68 2.25
N LEU A 72 -8.49 -1.70 1.62
CA LEU A 72 -9.94 -1.82 1.42
C LEU A 72 -10.67 -1.92 2.77
N THR A 73 -10.16 -2.75 3.68
CA THR A 73 -10.74 -2.96 5.01
C THR A 73 -10.69 -1.68 5.85
N ASP A 74 -9.56 -0.98 5.81
CA ASP A 74 -9.38 0.29 6.51
C ASP A 74 -10.32 1.36 5.96
N LYS A 75 -10.48 1.44 4.63
CA LYS A 75 -11.38 2.41 4.00
C LYS A 75 -12.85 2.14 4.36
N ILE A 76 -13.25 0.86 4.42
CA ILE A 76 -14.59 0.47 4.89
C ILE A 76 -14.81 0.95 6.33
N ALA A 77 -13.84 0.70 7.22
CA ALA A 77 -13.93 1.12 8.62
C ALA A 77 -14.00 2.65 8.75
N GLU A 78 -13.20 3.39 7.96
CA GLU A 78 -13.22 4.85 7.88
C GLU A 78 -14.61 5.37 7.51
N ILE A 79 -15.19 4.88 6.41
CA ILE A 79 -16.51 5.30 5.93
C ILE A 79 -17.61 4.96 6.94
N GLN A 80 -17.56 3.78 7.56
CA GLN A 80 -18.51 3.41 8.61
C GLN A 80 -18.45 4.34 9.81
N ASN A 81 -17.25 4.79 10.21
CA ASN A 81 -17.07 5.75 11.30
C ASN A 81 -17.57 7.15 10.90
N CYS A 82 -17.32 7.59 9.67
CA CYS A 82 -17.86 8.83 9.12
C CYS A 82 -19.40 8.83 9.11
N LEU A 83 -20.02 7.72 8.67
CA LEU A 83 -21.47 7.55 8.69
C LEU A 83 -22.04 7.61 10.12
N LYS A 84 -21.38 7.00 11.11
CA LYS A 84 -21.78 7.12 12.52
C LYS A 84 -21.76 8.59 12.97
N GLY A 85 -20.70 9.33 12.66
CA GLY A 85 -20.58 10.76 12.98
C GLY A 85 -21.66 11.62 12.33
N ILE A 86 -21.95 11.40 11.05
CA ILE A 86 -23.03 12.11 10.33
C ILE A 86 -24.40 11.78 10.93
N ASN A 87 -24.66 10.52 11.28
CA ASN A 87 -25.91 10.11 11.89
C ASN A 87 -26.13 10.74 13.28
N VAL A 88 -25.07 10.97 14.06
CA VAL A 88 -25.15 11.73 15.32
C VAL A 88 -25.48 13.20 15.03
N LYS A 89 -24.75 13.84 14.11
CA LYS A 89 -24.99 15.25 13.73
C LYS A 89 -26.41 15.49 13.20
N LEU A 90 -26.94 14.56 12.39
CA LEU A 90 -28.32 14.63 11.89
C LEU A 90 -29.37 14.48 12.99
N LYS A 91 -29.05 13.77 14.08
CA LYS A 91 -29.94 13.66 15.26
C LYS A 91 -29.87 14.90 16.15
N GLU A 92 -28.71 15.56 16.20
CA GLU A 92 -28.45 16.69 17.08
C GLU A 92 -28.80 18.06 16.48
N ASN A 93 -28.86 18.21 15.14
CA ASN A 93 -29.06 19.51 14.49
C ASN A 93 -30.48 19.77 13.94
N LEU A 94 -30.93 21.02 14.19
CA LEU A 94 -32.29 21.55 14.10
C LEU A 94 -32.53 22.56 12.94
N LEU A 95 -31.55 22.75 12.03
CA LEU A 95 -31.65 23.70 10.91
C LEU A 95 -31.69 22.97 9.54
N GLU A 96 -32.68 23.30 8.71
CA GLU A 96 -32.95 22.61 7.43
C GLU A 96 -31.78 22.66 6.42
N PHE A 97 -30.98 23.73 6.42
CA PHE A 97 -29.92 23.91 5.43
C PHE A 97 -28.73 22.96 5.67
N ASP A 98 -28.24 22.85 6.90
CA ASP A 98 -27.17 21.90 7.26
C ASP A 98 -27.62 20.45 7.11
N SER A 99 -28.91 20.18 7.34
CA SER A 99 -29.47 18.84 7.15
C SER A 99 -29.40 18.36 5.70
N ARG A 100 -29.56 19.24 4.71
CA ARG A 100 -29.49 18.84 3.29
C ARG A 100 -28.07 18.46 2.88
N VAL A 101 -27.07 19.22 3.32
CA VAL A 101 -25.65 18.94 3.03
C VAL A 101 -25.25 17.62 3.68
N LEU A 102 -25.60 17.40 4.95
CA LEU A 102 -25.31 16.14 5.66
C LEU A 102 -26.03 14.93 5.04
N MET A 103 -27.26 15.11 4.54
CA MET A 103 -27.97 14.02 3.83
C MET A 103 -27.32 13.68 2.50
N SER A 104 -26.84 14.66 1.74
CA SER A 104 -26.08 14.42 0.50
C SER A 104 -24.81 13.64 0.78
N GLN A 105 -23.99 14.11 1.74
CA GLN A 105 -22.75 13.42 2.14
C GLN A 105 -23.01 12.00 2.63
N ARG A 106 -24.10 11.79 3.39
CA ARG A 106 -24.51 10.46 3.82
C ARG A 106 -24.86 9.56 2.62
N ALA A 107 -25.59 10.07 1.63
CA ALA A 107 -25.95 9.29 0.44
C ALA A 107 -24.71 8.88 -0.35
N ASP A 108 -23.76 9.79 -0.53
CA ASP A 108 -22.49 9.52 -1.21
C ASP A 108 -21.69 8.42 -0.49
N LEU A 109 -21.52 8.55 0.84
CA LEU A 109 -20.80 7.57 1.66
C LEU A 109 -21.49 6.20 1.72
N VAL A 110 -22.83 6.16 1.72
CA VAL A 110 -23.56 4.88 1.65
C VAL A 110 -23.33 4.20 0.30
N SER A 111 -23.40 4.96 -0.80
CA SER A 111 -23.12 4.40 -2.12
C SER A 111 -21.69 3.89 -2.24
N ASP A 112 -20.72 4.61 -1.67
CA ASP A 112 -19.32 4.19 -1.68
C ASP A 112 -19.08 2.95 -0.81
N LEU A 113 -19.75 2.85 0.34
CA LEU A 113 -19.69 1.64 1.18
C LEU A 113 -20.23 0.42 0.42
N GLU A 114 -21.35 0.54 -0.28
CA GLU A 114 -21.90 -0.55 -1.10
C GLU A 114 -20.93 -0.98 -2.21
N LYS A 115 -20.23 -0.04 -2.84
CA LYS A 115 -19.19 -0.35 -3.85
C LYS A 115 -18.00 -1.07 -3.23
N LEU A 116 -17.56 -0.65 -2.04
CA LEU A 116 -16.43 -1.27 -1.34
C LEU A 116 -16.77 -2.69 -0.88
N GLU A 117 -17.95 -2.90 -0.29
CA GLU A 117 -18.42 -4.23 0.16
C GLU A 117 -18.70 -5.18 -1.02
N GLY A 118 -19.13 -4.64 -2.17
CA GLY A 118 -19.35 -5.38 -3.42
C GLY A 118 -18.11 -5.50 -4.31
N ALA A 119 -16.94 -5.06 -3.86
CA ALA A 119 -15.74 -4.97 -4.69
C ALA A 119 -15.23 -6.36 -5.10
N LYS A 120 -14.89 -6.51 -6.39
CA LYS A 120 -14.28 -7.74 -6.91
C LYS A 120 -12.77 -7.58 -6.98
N SER A 121 -12.06 -8.51 -6.36
CA SER A 121 -10.62 -8.62 -6.44
C SER A 121 -10.15 -8.99 -7.84
N ARG A 122 -9.03 -8.44 -8.28
CA ARG A 122 -8.28 -8.86 -9.48
C ARG A 122 -6.85 -9.20 -9.09
N GLU A 123 -6.30 -10.26 -9.67
CA GLU A 123 -4.88 -10.58 -9.47
C GLU A 123 -3.98 -9.48 -10.06
N ARG A 124 -2.92 -9.14 -9.33
CA ARG A 124 -1.87 -8.25 -9.80
C ARG A 124 -1.01 -8.98 -10.83
N GLU A 125 -0.64 -8.26 -11.87
CA GLU A 125 0.37 -8.72 -12.82
C GLU A 125 1.75 -8.50 -12.20
N ILE A 126 2.56 -9.56 -12.20
CA ILE A 126 3.90 -9.57 -11.61
C ILE A 126 4.88 -9.75 -12.76
N PHE A 127 5.74 -8.76 -12.93
CA PHE A 127 6.69 -8.73 -14.04
C PHE A 127 7.95 -9.52 -13.69
N ASP A 128 8.49 -9.22 -12.51
CA ASP A 128 9.73 -9.80 -12.03
C ASP A 128 9.59 -10.34 -10.59
N TRP A 129 10.37 -11.37 -10.29
CA TRP A 129 10.55 -11.88 -8.92
C TRP A 129 12.01 -11.75 -8.49
N TYR A 130 12.24 -11.10 -7.37
CA TYR A 130 13.58 -10.96 -6.81
C TYR A 130 13.71 -11.66 -5.46
N LEU A 131 14.78 -12.43 -5.27
CA LEU A 131 15.10 -13.01 -3.98
C LEU A 131 15.52 -11.90 -2.99
N ILE A 132 14.88 -11.87 -1.84
CA ILE A 132 15.07 -10.86 -0.80
C ILE A 132 15.34 -11.50 0.57
N PRO A 133 16.00 -10.77 1.50
CA PRO A 133 16.15 -11.22 2.87
C PRO A 133 14.82 -11.12 3.64
N HIS A 134 14.68 -11.94 4.69
CA HIS A 134 13.46 -11.99 5.50
C HIS A 134 13.07 -10.64 6.11
N TRP A 135 14.02 -9.85 6.58
CA TRP A 135 13.69 -8.56 7.21
C TRP A 135 13.03 -7.59 6.23
N LEU A 136 13.34 -7.70 4.93
CA LEU A 136 12.76 -6.83 3.90
C LEU A 136 11.37 -7.30 3.49
N SER A 137 11.10 -8.60 3.61
CA SER A 137 9.83 -9.17 3.18
C SER A 137 8.66 -8.72 4.06
N ASP A 138 8.86 -8.48 5.35
CA ASP A 138 7.82 -7.94 6.24
C ASP A 138 7.49 -6.48 5.87
N THR A 139 8.52 -5.66 5.67
CA THR A 139 8.37 -4.26 5.25
C THR A 139 7.63 -4.15 3.91
N LEU A 140 8.02 -4.95 2.92
CA LEU A 140 7.35 -4.94 1.61
C LEU A 140 5.87 -5.33 1.73
N ILE A 141 5.52 -6.32 2.56
CA ILE A 141 4.11 -6.68 2.79
C ILE A 141 3.34 -5.50 3.40
N SER A 142 3.89 -4.84 4.42
CA SER A 142 3.23 -3.68 5.03
C SER A 142 3.07 -2.50 4.08
N MET A 143 3.94 -2.41 3.07
CA MET A 143 3.86 -1.40 2.02
C MET A 143 2.93 -1.81 0.88
N GLY A 144 2.20 -2.91 1.03
CA GLY A 144 1.27 -3.40 0.03
C GLY A 144 1.93 -4.10 -1.16
N GLU A 145 3.23 -4.40 -1.10
CA GLU A 145 3.95 -5.07 -2.19
C GLU A 145 3.69 -6.58 -2.22
N VAL A 146 3.80 -7.17 -3.42
CA VAL A 146 3.57 -8.61 -3.59
C VAL A 146 4.78 -9.38 -3.09
N VAL A 147 4.56 -10.29 -2.15
CA VAL A 147 5.64 -11.11 -1.59
C VAL A 147 5.23 -12.57 -1.59
N PHE A 148 6.09 -13.42 -2.12
CA PHE A 148 5.95 -14.87 -2.03
C PHE A 148 6.90 -15.41 -0.97
N ARG A 149 6.38 -16.18 0.00
CA ARG A 149 7.19 -16.83 1.04
C ARG A 149 7.08 -18.34 0.94
N SER A 150 8.16 -19.02 0.58
CA SER A 150 8.13 -20.49 0.53
C SER A 150 9.51 -21.08 0.73
N PHE A 151 9.56 -22.30 1.26
CA PHE A 151 10.80 -23.05 1.49
C PHE A 151 11.87 -22.29 2.29
N GLY A 152 11.45 -21.40 3.20
CA GLY A 152 12.37 -20.55 3.98
C GLY A 152 12.98 -19.38 3.21
N CYS A 153 12.54 -19.17 1.97
CA CYS A 153 12.94 -18.06 1.10
C CYS A 153 11.82 -17.04 0.95
N ASN A 154 12.19 -15.82 0.58
CA ASN A 154 11.28 -14.71 0.35
C ASN A 154 11.56 -14.10 -1.02
N TRP A 155 10.53 -13.91 -1.82
CA TRP A 155 10.63 -13.26 -3.12
C TRP A 155 9.71 -12.07 -3.20
N TRP A 156 10.22 -10.95 -3.69
CA TRP A 156 9.45 -9.75 -4.00
C TRP A 156 9.01 -9.78 -5.45
N GLY A 157 7.70 -9.70 -5.67
CA GLY A 157 7.07 -9.61 -6.97
C GLY A 157 6.89 -8.14 -7.36
N VAL A 158 7.72 -7.64 -8.27
CA VAL A 158 7.57 -6.28 -8.79
C VAL A 158 6.32 -6.25 -9.66
N SER A 159 5.35 -5.44 -9.25
CA SER A 159 4.03 -5.37 -9.87
C SER A 159 3.49 -3.96 -9.82
N SER A 160 2.75 -3.54 -10.84
CA SER A 160 2.12 -2.22 -10.85
C SER A 160 0.73 -2.24 -10.21
N LEU A 161 0.55 -1.38 -9.21
CA LEU A 161 -0.78 -1.07 -8.70
C LEU A 161 -1.57 -0.27 -9.75
N LEU A 162 -0.93 0.70 -10.40
CA LEU A 162 -1.54 1.71 -11.28
C LEU A 162 -1.45 1.45 -12.80
N GLU A 163 -1.24 0.20 -13.22
CA GLU A 163 -1.15 -0.23 -14.64
C GLU A 163 0.12 0.23 -15.39
N ASP A 164 0.84 1.25 -14.94
CA ASP A 164 2.16 1.62 -15.47
C ASP A 164 3.28 0.78 -14.84
N HIS A 165 4.19 0.26 -15.67
CA HIS A 165 5.33 -0.54 -15.20
C HIS A 165 6.22 0.32 -14.28
N CYS A 166 6.11 0.11 -12.97
CA CYS A 166 7.09 0.62 -12.02
C CYS A 166 8.34 -0.24 -12.13
N SER A 167 9.47 0.40 -12.46
CA SER A 167 10.77 -0.24 -12.38
C SER A 167 11.10 -0.56 -10.92
N LYS A 168 11.92 -1.59 -10.71
CA LYS A 168 12.48 -1.93 -9.38
C LYS A 168 13.02 -0.69 -8.65
N ASP A 169 13.68 0.21 -9.38
CA ASP A 169 14.32 1.38 -8.81
C ASP A 169 13.30 2.46 -8.37
N GLU A 170 12.16 2.57 -9.07
CA GLU A 170 11.06 3.48 -8.68
C GLU A 170 10.36 2.99 -7.42
N VAL A 171 10.06 1.69 -7.31
CA VAL A 171 9.46 1.18 -6.07
C VAL A 171 10.46 1.29 -4.91
N LEU A 172 11.74 1.00 -5.13
CA LEU A 172 12.78 1.21 -4.12
C LEU A 172 12.88 2.68 -3.66
N LEU A 173 12.71 3.64 -4.57
CA LEU A 173 12.66 5.06 -4.23
C LEU A 173 11.47 5.37 -3.32
N GLU A 174 10.26 4.93 -3.68
CA GLU A 174 9.06 5.15 -2.89
C GLU A 174 9.17 4.53 -1.48
N LEU A 175 9.66 3.29 -1.38
CA LEU A 175 9.86 2.63 -0.08
C LEU A 175 10.81 3.43 0.83
N ILE A 176 11.87 4.01 0.27
CA ILE A 176 12.84 4.79 1.04
C ILE A 176 12.25 6.13 1.49
N GLU A 177 11.46 6.78 0.64
CA GLU A 177 10.78 8.02 1.03
C GLU A 177 9.80 7.81 2.18
N GLU A 178 9.08 6.69 2.21
CA GLU A 178 8.17 6.34 3.30
C GLU A 178 8.91 6.02 4.61
N ILE A 179 10.04 5.32 4.52
CA ILE A 179 10.91 5.05 5.68
C ILE A 179 11.51 6.35 6.24
N ASP A 180 11.91 7.29 5.40
CA ASP A 180 12.46 8.58 5.88
C ASP A 180 11.36 9.46 6.50
N LYS A 181 10.12 9.43 5.96
CA LYS A 181 8.96 10.10 6.55
C LYS A 181 8.60 9.52 7.93
N SER A 182 8.61 8.20 8.08
CA SER A 182 8.32 7.53 9.36
C SER A 182 9.47 7.67 10.38
N GLY A 183 10.73 7.75 9.92
CA GLY A 183 11.89 8.02 10.77
C GLY A 183 11.97 9.45 11.33
N ASN A 184 11.35 10.43 10.66
CA ASN A 184 11.27 11.81 11.16
C ASN A 184 10.23 12.00 12.27
N PHE A 185 9.27 11.08 12.45
CA PHE A 185 8.33 11.11 13.58
C PHE A 185 8.96 10.68 14.91
N LEU A 186 10.07 9.92 14.87
CA LEU A 186 10.78 9.49 16.08
C LEU A 186 11.77 10.54 16.62
N ASN A 187 12.12 11.56 15.82
CA ASN A 187 13.03 12.63 16.24
C ASN A 187 12.33 13.90 16.75
N SER A 188 10.99 13.96 16.74
CA SER A 188 10.22 15.12 17.22
C SER A 188 9.73 14.98 18.67
N SER A 189 10.07 13.88 19.36
CA SER A 189 9.70 13.66 20.77
C SER A 189 10.80 14.01 21.79
N ASP A 190 11.97 14.47 21.33
CA ASP A 190 13.11 14.83 22.19
C ASP A 190 13.41 16.34 22.28
N GLU A 191 12.51 17.20 21.80
CA GLU A 191 12.60 18.65 22.05
C GLU A 191 11.47 19.07 23.00
N THR A 192 11.75 18.94 24.30
CA THR A 192 11.04 19.61 25.40
C THR A 192 11.62 21.00 25.62
#